data_AF-A0A392NHZ1-F1
#
_entry.id   AF-A0A392NHZ1-F1
#
_cell.length_a   1.000
_cell.length_b   1.000
_cell.length_c   1.000
_cell.angle_alpha   90.00
_cell.angle_beta   90.00
_cell.angle_gamma   90.00
#
_symmetry.space_group_name_H-M   'P 1'
#
loop_
_entity.id
_entity.type
_entity.pdbx_description
1 polymer ?
#
loop_
_entity_poly.entity_id
_entity_poly.type
_entity_poly.pdbx_seq_one_letter_code
_entity_poly.pdbx_strand_id
1 'polypeptide(L)'
;MSGTSMSCPHVSGIAAYVKSFHPNWTPAAIRSAIMTTAKPMSQEFNKEAEFAFGAGQVNPTKALNPGLIYDMDELGYVQFLCHEGYNGVFMRTVTNVGPGSTMYNATIKSPKGVEITVKPTSLIFSYTLQKKSFKVVVKAKSMINMK
;
A
#
# COMPACT_ATOMS: atom_id res chain seq x y z
N MET A 1 6.85 -8.03 29.59
CA MET A 1 6.07 -6.86 29.11
C MET A 1 5.47 -7.20 27.75
N SER A 2 4.17 -6.95 27.54
CA SER A 2 3.43 -7.26 26.29
C SER A 2 2.36 -6.19 26.04
N GLY A 3 2.01 -5.94 24.78
CA GLY A 3 0.96 -5.00 24.39
C GLY A 3 1.30 -4.19 23.13
N THR A 4 0.28 -3.61 22.48
CA THR A 4 0.45 -2.73 21.30
C THR A 4 1.23 -1.45 21.64
N SER A 5 1.22 -1.04 22.92
CA SER A 5 2.07 0.00 23.48
C SER A 5 3.57 -0.30 23.33
N MET A 6 3.96 -1.59 23.26
CA MET A 6 5.33 -2.02 23.01
C MET A 6 5.64 -2.09 21.51
N SER A 7 4.66 -2.39 20.66
CA SER A 7 4.81 -2.38 19.19
C SER A 7 4.91 -0.97 18.61
N CYS A 8 4.18 0.00 19.17
CA CYS A 8 4.20 1.40 18.75
C CYS A 8 5.62 2.00 18.68
N PRO A 9 6.45 1.97 19.75
CA PRO A 9 7.79 2.55 19.70
C PRO A 9 8.71 1.85 18.70
N HIS A 10 8.49 0.56 18.39
CA HIS A 10 9.23 -0.11 17.32
C HIS A 10 8.90 0.50 15.95
N VAL A 11 7.62 0.70 15.64
CA VAL A 11 7.21 1.33 14.38
C VAL A 11 7.68 2.79 14.30
N SER A 12 7.61 3.54 15.41
CA SER A 12 8.15 4.90 15.48
C SER A 12 9.65 4.95 15.24
N GLY A 13 10.42 4.02 15.82
CA GLY A 13 11.85 3.89 15.57
C GLY A 13 12.16 3.57 14.11
N ILE A 14 11.38 2.69 13.48
CA ILE A 14 11.52 2.37 12.06
C ILE A 14 11.18 3.58 11.18
N ALA A 15 10.13 4.32 11.50
CA ALA A 15 9.77 5.54 10.78
C ALA A 15 10.87 6.61 10.87
N ALA A 16 11.45 6.80 12.06
CA ALA A 16 12.58 7.69 12.27
C ALA A 16 13.83 7.23 11.48
N TYR A 17 14.10 5.92 11.47
CA TYR A 17 15.17 5.33 10.67
C TYR A 17 14.97 5.58 9.17
N VAL A 18 13.78 5.34 8.63
CA VAL A 18 13.49 5.64 7.21
C VAL A 18 13.64 7.15 6.94
N LYS A 19 13.17 8.02 7.84
CA LYS A 19 13.28 9.48 7.70
C LYS A 19 14.73 9.96 7.70
N SER A 20 15.64 9.33 8.46
CA SER A 20 17.05 9.75 8.49
C SER A 20 17.76 9.52 7.16
N PHE A 21 17.34 8.52 6.39
CA PHE A 21 17.87 8.25 5.04
C PHE A 21 17.07 8.93 3.94
N HIS A 22 15.82 9.31 4.20
CA HIS A 22 14.96 10.07 3.28
C HIS A 22 14.42 11.36 3.93
N PRO A 23 15.28 12.38 4.16
CA PRO A 23 14.89 13.57 4.92
C PRO A 23 13.73 14.35 4.31
N ASN A 24 13.54 14.26 2.99
CA ASN A 24 12.52 15.00 2.27
C ASN A 24 11.18 14.25 2.13
N TRP A 25 11.10 12.99 2.58
CA TRP A 25 9.86 12.22 2.47
C TRP A 25 8.77 12.74 3.42
N THR A 26 7.55 12.80 2.91
CA THR A 26 6.35 13.11 3.68
C THR A 26 6.04 11.98 4.68
N PRO A 27 5.22 12.24 5.72
CA PRO A 27 4.71 11.17 6.58
C PRO A 27 3.96 10.08 5.79
N ALA A 28 3.24 10.46 4.73
CA ALA A 28 2.53 9.52 3.86
C ALA A 28 3.48 8.61 3.08
N ALA A 29 4.56 9.16 2.53
CA ALA A 29 5.61 8.40 1.84
C ALA A 29 6.28 7.37 2.77
N ILE A 30 6.62 7.76 4.00
CA ILE A 30 7.24 6.87 4.99
C ILE A 30 6.27 5.76 5.39
N ARG A 31 5.02 6.11 5.68
CA ARG A 31 3.97 5.12 5.97
C ARG A 31 3.81 4.14 4.80
N SER A 32 3.75 4.65 3.57
CA SER A 32 3.65 3.82 2.38
C SER A 32 4.82 2.83 2.30
N ALA A 33 6.05 3.30 2.47
CA ALA A 33 7.24 2.45 2.38
C ALA A 33 7.22 1.32 3.42
N ILE A 34 6.83 1.61 4.66
CA ILE A 34 6.70 0.60 5.72
C ILE A 34 5.62 -0.42 5.39
N MET A 35 4.46 0.04 4.90
CA MET A 35 3.33 -0.84 4.60
C MET A 35 3.56 -1.73 3.37
N THR A 36 4.07 -1.19 2.26
CA THR A 36 4.22 -1.94 1.00
C THR A 36 5.38 -2.93 1.03
N THR A 37 6.30 -2.79 1.98
CA THR A 37 7.47 -3.67 2.14
C THR A 37 7.33 -4.65 3.31
N ALA A 38 6.24 -4.56 4.07
CA ALA A 38 5.91 -5.48 5.14
C ALA A 38 5.83 -6.92 4.62
N LYS A 39 6.23 -7.88 5.46
CA LYS A 39 6.11 -9.31 5.17
C LYS A 39 4.68 -9.75 5.45
N PRO A 40 3.94 -10.30 4.48
CA PRO A 40 2.59 -10.80 4.70
C PRO A 40 2.58 -11.84 5.83
N MET A 41 1.63 -11.72 6.74
CA MET A 41 1.40 -12.70 7.80
C MET A 41 0.35 -13.72 7.36
N SER A 42 0.44 -14.94 7.88
CA SER A 42 -0.47 -16.01 7.48
C SER A 42 -1.87 -15.82 8.06
N GLN A 43 -2.86 -15.87 7.16
CA GLN A 43 -4.29 -15.84 7.49
C GLN A 43 -4.78 -17.15 8.13
N GLU A 44 -3.98 -18.23 8.08
CA GLU A 44 -4.34 -19.52 8.69
C GLU A 44 -4.31 -19.43 10.23
N PHE A 45 -3.33 -18.70 10.76
CA PHE A 45 -3.17 -18.47 12.19
C PHE A 45 -3.96 -17.26 12.68
N ASN A 46 -4.31 -16.32 11.79
CA ASN A 46 -5.04 -15.09 12.10
C ASN A 46 -6.22 -14.93 11.14
N LYS A 47 -7.38 -15.45 11.54
CA LYS A 47 -8.60 -15.46 10.69
C LYS A 47 -9.14 -14.07 10.37
N GLU A 48 -8.84 -13.08 11.22
CA GLU A 48 -9.18 -11.67 11.01
C GLU A 48 -8.28 -10.98 9.98
N ALA A 49 -7.20 -11.65 9.54
CA ALA A 49 -6.35 -11.26 8.42
C ALA A 49 -5.89 -9.79 8.49
N GLU A 50 -6.23 -8.99 7.47
CA GLU A 50 -5.83 -7.58 7.37
C GLU A 50 -6.38 -6.72 8.51
N PHE A 51 -7.47 -7.12 9.17
CA PHE A 51 -7.98 -6.43 10.36
C PHE A 51 -7.14 -6.70 11.62
N ALA A 52 -6.43 -7.83 11.68
CA ALA A 52 -5.55 -8.16 12.80
C ALA A 52 -4.15 -7.56 12.64
N PHE A 53 -3.57 -7.61 11.43
CA PHE A 53 -2.16 -7.25 11.21
C PHE A 53 -1.91 -6.24 10.08
N GLY A 54 -2.96 -5.70 9.46
CA GLY A 54 -2.83 -4.74 8.36
C GLY A 54 -2.05 -5.33 7.18
N ALA A 55 -0.98 -4.65 6.77
CA ALA A 55 -0.13 -5.09 5.66
C ALA A 55 0.83 -6.24 6.03
N GLY A 56 0.97 -6.56 7.33
CA GLY A 56 1.84 -7.62 7.84
C GLY A 56 2.97 -7.11 8.72
N GLN A 57 4.00 -7.94 8.91
CA GLN A 57 5.12 -7.65 9.80
C GLN A 57 6.11 -6.67 9.15
N VAL A 58 6.41 -5.58 9.87
CA VAL A 58 7.34 -4.53 9.39
C VAL A 58 8.71 -5.09 8.99
N ASN A 59 9.30 -4.51 7.94
CA ASN A 59 10.60 -4.90 7.42
C ASN A 59 11.50 -3.66 7.21
N PRO A 60 12.29 -3.26 8.23
CA PRO A 60 13.01 -1.99 8.22
C PRO A 60 14.02 -1.86 7.06
N THR A 61 14.68 -2.96 6.71
CA THR A 61 15.70 -2.98 5.65
C THR A 61 15.10 -2.80 4.27
N LYS A 62 13.92 -3.40 4.00
CA LYS A 62 13.20 -3.17 2.74
C LYS A 62 12.50 -1.83 2.67
N ALA A 63 11.99 -1.31 3.80
CA ALA A 63 11.32 -0.01 3.87
C ALA A 63 12.23 1.16 3.44
N LEU A 64 13.55 0.99 3.52
CA LEU A 64 14.52 1.96 3.03
C LEU A 64 14.46 2.17 1.51
N ASN A 65 14.16 1.11 0.74
CA ASN A 65 14.13 1.15 -0.73
C ASN A 65 12.88 0.44 -1.26
N PRO A 66 11.69 1.05 -1.14
CA PRO A 66 10.42 0.40 -1.47
C PRO A 66 10.15 0.33 -3.00
N GLY A 67 10.92 1.05 -3.81
CA GLY A 67 10.72 1.20 -5.25
C GLY A 67 9.57 2.15 -5.59
N LEU A 68 8.37 1.86 -5.11
CA LEU A 68 7.18 2.70 -5.28
C LEU A 68 6.63 3.17 -3.93
N ILE A 69 6.16 4.41 -3.88
CA ILE A 69 5.41 4.95 -2.74
C ILE A 69 4.06 5.52 -3.17
N TYR A 70 3.07 5.38 -2.31
CA TYR A 70 1.79 6.08 -2.36
C TYR A 70 1.91 7.35 -1.52
N ASP A 71 2.22 8.46 -2.19
CA ASP A 71 2.29 9.75 -1.54
C ASP A 71 0.94 10.46 -1.62
N MET A 72 0.64 11.29 -0.62
CA MET A 72 -0.62 12.03 -0.51
C MET A 72 -0.34 13.41 0.08
N ASP A 73 -0.94 14.43 -0.51
CA ASP A 73 -0.92 15.81 -0.02
C ASP A 73 -2.09 16.07 0.95
N GLU A 74 -2.08 17.23 1.61
CA GLU A 74 -3.13 17.61 2.58
C GLU A 74 -4.52 17.63 1.95
N LEU A 75 -4.63 18.12 0.71
CA LEU A 75 -5.88 18.12 -0.04
C LEU A 75 -6.38 16.69 -0.30
N GLY A 76 -5.49 15.75 -0.62
CA GLY A 76 -5.83 14.34 -0.72
C GLY A 76 -6.38 13.74 0.58
N TYR A 77 -5.85 14.15 1.73
CA TYR A 77 -6.39 13.76 3.04
C TYR A 77 -7.78 14.35 3.29
N VAL A 78 -7.98 15.64 3.00
CA VAL A 78 -9.29 16.29 3.14
C VAL A 78 -10.32 15.62 2.22
N GLN A 79 -9.97 15.36 0.96
CA GLN A 79 -10.86 14.69 0.01
C GLN A 79 -11.20 13.25 0.43
N PHE A 80 -10.24 12.54 1.03
CA PHE A 80 -10.49 11.24 1.64
C PHE A 80 -11.49 11.34 2.81
N LEU A 81 -11.33 12.33 3.70
CA LEU A 81 -12.20 12.55 4.85
C LEU A 81 -13.62 13.03 4.45
N CYS A 82 -13.73 13.83 3.40
CA CYS A 82 -15.00 14.37 2.88
C CYS A 82 -15.86 13.33 2.14
N HIS A 83 -15.41 12.07 2.05
CA HIS A 83 -16.14 10.95 1.47
C HIS A 83 -16.53 11.13 0.00
N GLU A 84 -15.53 11.16 -0.89
CA GLU A 84 -15.76 10.87 -2.31
C GLU A 84 -15.90 9.36 -2.54
N GLY A 85 -17.13 8.86 -2.42
CA GLY A 85 -17.69 7.69 -3.13
C GLY A 85 -16.86 6.40 -3.16
N TYR A 86 -17.16 5.47 -2.24
CA TYR A 86 -16.72 4.07 -2.36
C TYR A 86 -17.59 3.29 -3.36
N ASN A 87 -17.54 3.66 -4.64
CA ASN A 87 -18.29 2.98 -5.71
C ASN A 87 -17.57 1.71 -6.23
N GLY A 88 -16.70 1.12 -5.41
CA GLY A 88 -15.81 0.02 -5.80
C GLY A 88 -14.71 0.42 -6.79
N VAL A 89 -14.61 1.69 -7.20
CA VAL A 89 -13.58 2.18 -8.13
C VAL A 89 -12.62 3.10 -7.39
N PHE A 90 -11.34 2.77 -7.42
CA PHE A 90 -10.28 3.51 -6.75
C PHE A 90 -9.25 4.01 -7.75
N MET A 91 -9.09 5.33 -7.81
CA MET A 91 -7.92 5.95 -8.43
C MET A 91 -6.76 5.90 -7.45
N ARG A 92 -5.61 5.40 -7.90
CA ARG A 92 -4.37 5.40 -7.12
C ARG A 92 -3.24 5.97 -7.95
N THR A 93 -2.36 6.70 -7.29
CA THR A 93 -1.16 7.28 -7.89
C THR A 93 0.03 6.81 -7.08
N VAL A 94 1.08 6.38 -7.79
CA VAL A 94 2.35 5.96 -7.22
C VAL A 94 3.48 6.81 -7.78
N THR A 95 4.48 7.05 -6.95
CA THR A 95 5.70 7.76 -7.32
C THR A 95 6.87 6.76 -7.33
N ASN A 96 7.65 6.75 -8.41
CA ASN A 96 8.89 5.97 -8.46
C ASN A 96 9.96 6.61 -7.59
N VAL A 97 10.41 5.92 -6.54
CA VAL A 97 11.55 6.33 -5.70
C VAL A 97 12.73 5.36 -5.84
N GLY A 98 12.64 4.42 -6.77
CA GLY A 98 13.70 3.50 -7.13
C GLY A 98 14.58 4.03 -8.28
N PRO A 99 15.38 3.14 -8.88
CA PRO A 99 16.20 3.48 -10.03
C PRO A 99 15.35 3.94 -11.21
N GLY A 100 15.96 4.70 -12.14
CA GLY A 100 15.30 5.44 -13.22
C GLY A 100 14.30 4.64 -14.05
N SER A 101 14.72 4.14 -15.23
CA SER A 101 13.80 3.45 -16.14
C SER A 101 13.43 2.06 -15.62
N THR A 102 12.18 1.87 -15.20
CA THR A 102 11.69 0.62 -14.60
C THR A 102 10.24 0.32 -15.00
N MET A 103 9.89 -0.97 -15.07
CA MET A 103 8.54 -1.44 -15.37
C MET A 103 8.02 -2.30 -14.21
N TYR A 104 6.83 -1.97 -13.73
CA TYR A 104 6.13 -2.71 -12.68
C TYR A 104 4.89 -3.38 -13.24
N ASN A 105 4.73 -4.68 -12.95
CA ASN A 105 3.54 -5.46 -13.30
C ASN A 105 2.67 -5.68 -12.06
N ALA A 106 1.37 -5.49 -12.21
CA ALA A 106 0.39 -5.73 -11.17
C ALA A 106 0.06 -7.22 -11.07
N THR A 107 0.20 -7.78 -9.87
CA THR A 107 -0.24 -9.14 -9.54
C THR A 107 -1.45 -9.04 -8.62
N ILE A 108 -2.56 -9.66 -9.00
CA ILE A 108 -3.84 -9.54 -8.29
C ILE A 108 -4.18 -10.87 -7.62
N LYS A 109 -4.37 -10.84 -6.29
CA LYS A 109 -4.89 -11.96 -5.50
C LYS A 109 -6.26 -11.57 -4.94
N SER A 110 -7.33 -11.98 -5.61
CA SER A 110 -8.70 -11.63 -5.21
C SER A 110 -9.18 -12.48 -4.02
N PRO A 111 -9.79 -11.87 -2.98
CA PRO A 111 -10.48 -12.60 -1.92
C PRO A 111 -11.68 -13.41 -2.44
N LYS A 112 -12.16 -14.37 -1.65
CA LYS A 112 -13.39 -15.12 -1.97
C LYS A 112 -14.57 -14.15 -2.12
N GLY A 113 -15.37 -14.34 -3.17
CA GLY A 113 -16.58 -13.53 -3.42
C GLY A 113 -16.30 -12.14 -4.03
N VAL A 114 -15.06 -11.81 -4.37
CA VAL A 114 -14.69 -10.50 -4.92
C VAL A 114 -13.92 -10.67 -6.23
N GLU A 115 -14.19 -9.81 -7.20
CA GLU A 115 -13.41 -9.64 -8.41
C GLU A 115 -12.68 -8.29 -8.36
N ILE A 116 -11.37 -8.32 -8.60
CA ILE A 116 -10.52 -7.13 -8.61
C ILE A 116 -9.88 -6.99 -9.98
N THR A 117 -10.01 -5.81 -10.59
CA THR A 117 -9.39 -5.46 -11.88
C THR A 117 -8.49 -4.25 -11.72
N VAL A 118 -7.29 -4.29 -12.30
CA VAL A 118 -6.34 -3.16 -12.33
C VAL A 118 -6.10 -2.72 -13.77
N LYS A 119 -6.18 -1.41 -14.04
CA LYS A 119 -5.90 -0.82 -15.37
C LYS A 119 -5.02 0.44 -15.25
N PRO A 120 -3.89 0.55 -15.96
CA PRO A 120 -3.22 -0.53 -16.70
C PRO A 120 -2.62 -1.59 -15.75
N THR A 121 -2.39 -2.80 -16.24
CA THR A 121 -1.72 -3.87 -15.47
C THR A 121 -0.22 -3.67 -15.35
N SER A 122 0.36 -2.77 -16.14
CA SER A 122 1.78 -2.46 -16.10
C SER A 122 2.01 -0.96 -16.10
N LEU A 123 2.96 -0.50 -15.29
CA LEU A 123 3.38 0.89 -15.21
C LEU A 123 4.84 0.99 -15.59
N ILE A 124 5.13 1.84 -16.57
CA ILE A 124 6.49 2.13 -17.02
C ILE A 124 6.86 3.52 -16.52
N PHE A 125 7.95 3.58 -15.76
CA PHE A 125 8.56 4.81 -15.29
C PHE A 125 9.86 5.02 -16.06
N SER A 126 10.08 6.24 -16.54
CA SER A 126 11.29 6.59 -17.31
C SER A 126 12.37 7.23 -16.42
N TYR A 127 11.97 7.83 -15.30
CA TYR A 127 12.85 8.53 -14.37
C TYR A 127 12.33 8.48 -12.92
N THR A 128 13.21 8.76 -11.96
CA THR A 128 12.88 8.83 -10.53
C THR A 128 12.01 10.05 -10.23
N LEU A 129 11.11 9.93 -9.27
CA LEU A 129 10.05 10.88 -8.89
C LEU A 129 8.92 11.03 -9.92
N GLN A 130 8.93 10.27 -11.01
CA GLN A 130 7.79 10.24 -11.92
C GLN A 130 6.57 9.62 -11.22
N LYS A 131 5.42 10.29 -11.37
CA LYS A 131 4.13 9.81 -10.89
C LYS A 131 3.36 9.11 -12.01
N LYS A 132 2.71 8.00 -11.69
CA LYS A 132 1.77 7.31 -12.58
C LYS A 132 0.54 6.88 -11.82
N SER A 133 -0.62 6.95 -12.49
CA SER A 133 -1.90 6.57 -11.90
C SER A 133 -2.46 5.31 -12.53
N PHE A 134 -3.22 4.56 -11.75
CA PHE A 134 -3.94 3.39 -12.19
C PHE A 134 -5.30 3.30 -11.51
N LYS A 135 -6.20 2.56 -12.15
CA LYS A 135 -7.56 2.29 -11.69
C LYS A 135 -7.62 0.90 -11.07
N VAL A 136 -8.14 0.79 -9.85
CA VAL A 136 -8.55 -0.47 -9.24
C VAL A 136 -10.06 -0.51 -9.24
N VAL A 137 -10.66 -1.59 -9.73
CA VAL A 137 -12.09 -1.83 -9.71
C VAL A 137 -12.34 -3.08 -8.89
N VAL A 138 -13.21 -2.97 -7.89
CA VAL A 138 -13.61 -4.03 -6.98
C VAL A 138 -15.09 -4.27 -7.18
N LYS A 139 -15.47 -5.50 -7.49
CA LYS A 139 -16.85 -5.92 -7.67
C LYS A 139 -17.14 -7.14 -6.81
N ALA A 140 -18.33 -7.21 -6.24
CA ALA A 140 -18.83 -8.47 -5.69
C ALA A 140 -19.02 -9.45 -6.83
N LYS A 141 -18.51 -10.67 -6.68
CA LYS A 141 -18.78 -11.75 -7.63
C LYS A 141 -20.22 -12.19 -7.44
N SER A 142 -21.07 -11.95 -8.43
CA SER A 142 -22.48 -12.37 -8.37
C SER A 142 -22.57 -13.89 -8.19
N MET A 143 -23.27 -14.33 -7.13
CA MET A 143 -23.57 -15.74 -6.91
C MET A 143 -24.80 -16.14 -7.75
N ILE A 144 -24.63 -16.19 -9.07
CA ILE A 144 -25.58 -16.83 -9.98
C ILE A 144 -24.86 -18.06 -10.51
N ASN A 145 -25.29 -19.25 -10.10
CA ASN A 145 -24.78 -20.60 -10.46
C ASN A 145 -23.83 -21.32 -9.47
N MET A 146 -24.21 -21.40 -8.19
CA MET A 146 -24.04 -22.67 -7.46
C MET A 146 -25.42 -23.32 -7.35
N LYS A 147 -25.80 -24.05 -8.40
CA LYS A 147 -26.83 -25.09 -8.34
C LYS A 147 -26.12 -26.42 -8.19
#